data_AF-A0A1N7ILY6-F1
#
_entry.id   AF-A0A1N7ILY6-F1
#
_cell.length_a   1.000
_cell.length_b   1.000
_cell.length_c   1.000
_cell.angle_alpha   90.00
_cell.angle_beta   90.00
_cell.angle_gamma   90.00
#
_symmetry.space_group_name_H-M   'P 1'
#
loop_
_entity.id
_entity.type
_entity.pdbx_description
1 polymer ?
#
loop_
_entity_poly.entity_id
_entity_poly.type
_entity_poly.pdbx_seq_one_letter_code
_entity_poly.pdbx_strand_id
1 'polypeptide(L)'
;MLLQKILTSSFLIYSGFLLVSCFKEKEYNPNFFKGEWLSDSLVTKENDHWREFLYFQNGYAARTTVWGKQYLLNKNLRVRDLKLYDRDKALFHIKVIDSDRIVVKGKDYYGSFVRNDFQSRDMKKAVSIAEETQKQRKKLLGDWNMISFKTIPLSNSMENKIMAGYLQDEEIIDIPLKKISSLNFNYTTFSIHTAAKISTFEYSAEPDEIKFDSGDAFYSFKYYFQKDQLIINYSKTLGFLHILTFEKVH
;
A
#
# COMPACT_ATOMS: atom_id res chain seq x y z
N MET A 1 70.17 10.87 -0.57
CA MET A 1 68.97 11.47 -1.21
C MET A 1 68.16 10.51 -2.09
N LEU A 2 68.78 9.58 -2.83
CA LEU A 2 68.03 8.63 -3.69
C LEU A 2 67.12 7.66 -2.90
N LEU A 3 67.62 7.15 -1.77
CA LEU A 3 66.90 6.18 -0.92
C LEU A 3 65.62 6.76 -0.29
N GLN A 4 65.69 8.02 0.15
CA GLN A 4 64.54 8.75 0.70
C GLN A 4 63.46 8.97 -0.37
N LYS A 5 63.84 9.33 -1.60
CA LYS A 5 62.89 9.49 -2.71
C LYS A 5 62.18 8.18 -3.05
N ILE A 6 62.90 7.06 -3.06
CA ILE A 6 62.30 5.74 -3.32
C ILE A 6 61.33 5.36 -2.20
N LEU A 7 61.70 5.55 -0.92
CA LEU A 7 60.83 5.26 0.21
C LEU A 7 59.56 6.12 0.23
N THR A 8 59.66 7.42 -0.08
CA THR A 8 58.48 8.30 -0.19
C THR A 8 57.58 7.95 -1.36
N SER A 9 58.16 7.54 -2.50
CA SER A 9 57.39 7.11 -3.68
C SER A 9 56.65 5.80 -3.42
N SER A 10 57.29 4.83 -2.77
CA SER A 10 56.66 3.57 -2.38
C SER A 10 55.52 3.80 -1.37
N PHE A 11 55.71 4.66 -0.38
CA PHE A 11 54.68 4.97 0.62
C PHE A 11 53.47 5.66 0.00
N LEU A 12 53.68 6.58 -0.96
CA LEU A 12 52.61 7.22 -1.72
C LEU A 12 51.81 6.22 -2.56
N ILE A 13 52.48 5.29 -3.25
CA ILE A 13 51.80 4.24 -4.04
C ILE A 13 50.99 3.30 -3.14
N TYR A 14 51.53 2.87 -2.00
CA TYR A 14 50.82 2.01 -1.03
C TYR A 14 49.62 2.72 -0.39
N SER A 15 49.75 4.01 -0.07
CA SER A 15 48.63 4.81 0.45
C SER A 15 47.54 5.05 -0.61
N GLY A 16 47.91 5.18 -1.89
CA GLY A 16 46.96 5.22 -3.00
C GLY A 16 46.21 3.90 -3.19
N PHE A 17 46.88 2.75 -3.06
CA PHE A 17 46.24 1.44 -3.14
C PHE A 17 45.28 1.15 -1.97
N LEU A 18 45.59 1.62 -0.76
CA LEU A 18 44.71 1.51 0.41
C LEU A 18 43.47 2.42 0.31
N LEU A 19 43.60 3.60 -0.29
CA LEU A 19 42.45 4.47 -0.55
C LEU A 19 41.54 3.88 -1.65
N VAL A 20 42.10 3.29 -2.72
CA VAL A 20 41.31 2.66 -3.79
C VAL A 20 40.61 1.37 -3.32
N SER A 21 41.18 0.64 -2.35
CA SER A 21 40.55 -0.58 -1.81
C SER A 21 39.38 -0.30 -0.86
N CYS A 22 39.37 0.84 -0.16
CA CYS A 22 38.18 1.31 0.58
C CYS A 22 37.07 1.84 -0.33
N PHE A 23 37.39 2.23 -1.57
CA PHE A 23 36.43 2.64 -2.61
C PHE A 23 35.97 1.50 -3.52
N LYS A 24 36.29 0.23 -3.21
CA LYS A 24 35.59 -0.89 -3.83
C LYS A 24 34.10 -0.73 -3.51
N GLU A 25 33.33 -0.31 -4.51
CA GLU A 25 31.88 -0.35 -4.51
C GLU A 25 31.49 -1.68 -3.88
N LYS A 26 30.84 -1.63 -2.70
CA LYS A 26 30.38 -2.82 -1.98
C LYS A 26 29.73 -3.73 -3.02
N GLU A 27 30.31 -4.91 -3.24
CA GLU A 27 29.81 -5.87 -4.21
C GLU A 27 28.29 -5.96 -4.07
N TYR A 28 27.59 -5.69 -5.16
CA TYR A 28 26.14 -5.76 -5.21
C TYR A 28 25.72 -7.17 -4.78
N ASN A 29 25.19 -7.29 -3.57
CA ASN A 29 24.62 -8.53 -3.06
C ASN A 29 23.09 -8.46 -3.23
N PRO A 30 22.50 -9.20 -4.19
CA PRO A 30 21.05 -9.19 -4.42
C PRO A 30 20.24 -9.54 -3.16
N ASN A 31 20.82 -10.32 -2.24
CA ASN A 31 20.16 -10.72 -1.00
C ASN A 31 20.04 -9.57 0.01
N PHE A 32 20.87 -8.53 -0.10
CA PHE A 32 20.78 -7.37 0.78
C PHE A 32 19.40 -6.72 0.73
N PHE A 33 18.85 -6.56 -0.49
CA PHE A 33 17.57 -5.88 -0.69
C PHE A 33 16.36 -6.76 -0.42
N LYS A 34 16.53 -8.08 -0.27
CA LYS A 34 15.42 -9.03 -0.15
C LYS A 34 14.40 -8.57 0.91
N GLY A 35 13.13 -8.51 0.52
CA GLY A 35 12.02 -8.12 1.38
C GLY A 35 11.28 -6.87 0.91
N GLU A 36 10.48 -6.32 1.82
CA GLU A 36 9.66 -5.12 1.63
C GLU A 36 10.38 -3.89 2.18
N TRP A 37 10.32 -2.80 1.42
CA TRP A 37 10.84 -1.49 1.79
C TRP A 37 9.72 -0.46 1.67
N LEU A 38 9.50 0.29 2.75
CA LEU A 38 8.42 1.24 2.89
C LEU A 38 8.94 2.67 2.70
N SER A 39 8.28 3.47 1.86
CA SER A 39 8.70 4.87 1.68
C SER A 39 8.44 5.67 2.95
N ASP A 40 9.47 6.34 3.48
CA ASP A 40 9.34 7.32 4.57
C ASP A 40 8.99 8.73 4.05
N SER A 41 9.37 9.01 2.80
CA SER A 41 9.23 10.28 2.12
C SER A 41 9.23 10.03 0.62
N LEU A 42 8.41 10.80 -0.10
CA LEU A 42 8.25 10.67 -1.53
C LEU A 42 8.12 12.05 -2.17
N VAL A 43 8.86 12.26 -3.25
CA VAL A 43 8.74 13.43 -4.13
C VAL A 43 8.57 12.91 -5.54
N THR A 44 7.42 13.17 -6.13
CA THR A 44 7.02 12.74 -7.46
C THR A 44 6.54 13.93 -8.28
N LYS A 45 6.70 13.88 -9.61
CA LYS A 45 6.11 14.86 -10.53
C LYS A 45 4.58 14.92 -10.41
N GLU A 46 3.96 13.76 -10.22
CA GLU A 46 2.52 13.66 -9.97
C GLU A 46 2.30 13.84 -8.47
N ASN A 47 1.49 14.82 -8.08
CA ASN A 47 1.23 15.20 -6.69
C ASN A 47 0.29 14.21 -5.98
N ASP A 48 0.47 12.90 -6.23
CA ASP A 48 -0.34 11.84 -5.65
C ASP A 48 0.13 11.55 -4.20
N HIS A 49 1.38 11.90 -3.80
CA HIS A 49 1.88 11.89 -2.40
C HIS A 49 1.59 10.65 -1.54
N TRP A 50 1.40 9.49 -2.15
CA TRP A 50 1.07 8.28 -1.43
C TRP A 50 2.31 7.52 -1.00
N ARG A 51 2.23 6.82 0.13
CA ARG A 51 3.28 5.92 0.57
C ARG A 51 3.40 4.75 -0.43
N GLU A 52 4.64 4.49 -0.86
CA GLU A 52 5.03 3.45 -1.82
C GLU A 52 5.77 2.31 -1.12
N PHE A 53 5.66 1.12 -1.71
CA PHE A 53 6.36 -0.08 -1.28
C PHE A 53 7.24 -0.60 -2.41
N LEU A 54 8.48 -0.94 -2.08
CA LEU A 54 9.40 -1.65 -2.95
C LEU A 54 9.64 -3.06 -2.44
N TYR A 55 9.29 -4.04 -3.25
CA TYR A 55 9.50 -5.47 -2.95
C TYR A 55 10.64 -5.99 -3.79
N PHE A 56 11.69 -6.54 -3.18
CA PHE A 56 12.82 -7.13 -3.89
C PHE A 56 12.88 -8.64 -3.70
N GLN A 57 13.07 -9.37 -4.79
CA GLN A 57 13.22 -10.82 -4.78
C GLN A 57 14.00 -11.30 -6.00
N ASN A 58 15.01 -12.14 -5.78
CA ASN A 58 15.77 -12.84 -6.84
C ASN A 58 16.32 -11.91 -7.94
N GLY A 59 16.83 -10.73 -7.58
CA GLY A 59 17.36 -9.74 -8.54
C GLY A 59 16.29 -8.93 -9.29
N TYR A 60 15.03 -9.04 -8.89
CA TYR A 60 13.92 -8.23 -9.39
C TYR A 60 13.32 -7.38 -8.27
N ALA A 61 12.62 -6.31 -8.68
CA ALA A 61 11.82 -5.48 -7.80
C ALA A 61 10.42 -5.19 -8.37
N ALA A 62 9.46 -4.99 -7.48
CA ALA A 62 8.14 -4.46 -7.80
C ALA A 62 7.87 -3.21 -6.96
N ARG A 63 7.19 -2.23 -7.56
CA ARG A 63 6.82 -0.97 -6.93
C ARG A 63 5.30 -0.86 -6.89
N THR A 64 4.76 -0.65 -5.69
CA THR A 64 3.31 -0.64 -5.43
C THR A 64 2.93 0.48 -4.46
N THR A 65 1.65 0.76 -4.35
CA THR A 65 1.07 1.69 -3.35
C THR A 65 -0.33 1.22 -2.97
N VAL A 66 -0.84 1.66 -1.81
CA VAL A 66 -2.19 1.31 -1.32
C VAL A 66 -3.16 2.48 -1.30
N TRP A 67 -2.75 3.67 -1.74
CA TRP A 67 -3.62 4.85 -1.81
C TRP A 67 -3.66 5.50 -3.21
N GLY A 68 -2.62 5.29 -4.03
CA GLY A 68 -2.53 5.87 -5.37
C GLY A 68 -3.54 5.35 -6.37
N LYS A 69 -3.73 6.12 -7.46
CA LYS A 69 -4.61 5.77 -8.58
C LYS A 69 -4.27 4.42 -9.21
N GLN A 70 -3.00 4.02 -9.12
CA GLN A 70 -2.47 2.74 -9.58
C GLN A 70 -1.79 2.03 -8.42
N TYR A 71 -2.30 0.87 -8.02
CA TYR A 71 -1.73 0.10 -6.90
C TYR A 71 -0.47 -0.64 -7.31
N LEU A 72 -0.38 -1.04 -8.59
CA LEU A 72 0.85 -1.54 -9.19
C LEU A 72 1.45 -0.46 -10.09
N LEU A 73 2.58 0.11 -9.67
CA LEU A 73 3.29 1.15 -10.42
C LEU A 73 4.26 0.53 -11.43
N ASN A 74 5.04 -0.47 -10.99
CA ASN A 74 5.92 -1.23 -11.85
C ASN A 74 5.99 -2.69 -11.36
N LYS A 75 6.01 -3.62 -12.30
CA LYS A 75 6.35 -5.03 -12.04
C LYS A 75 7.62 -5.42 -12.77
N ASN A 76 8.41 -6.29 -12.16
CA ASN A 76 9.59 -6.93 -12.74
C ASN A 76 10.73 -5.97 -13.11
N LEU A 77 10.98 -4.94 -12.30
CA LEU A 77 12.17 -4.10 -12.45
C LEU A 77 13.42 -4.95 -12.22
N ARG A 78 14.33 -5.02 -13.19
CA ARG A 78 15.61 -5.74 -13.02
C ARG A 78 16.53 -4.92 -12.14
N VAL A 79 17.16 -5.55 -11.16
CA VAL A 79 18.08 -4.90 -10.23
C VAL A 79 19.52 -5.27 -10.62
N ARG A 80 20.29 -4.26 -11.03
CA ARG A 80 21.69 -4.43 -11.46
C ARG A 80 22.49 -3.18 -11.09
N ASP A 81 23.67 -3.36 -10.51
CA ASP A 81 24.62 -2.27 -10.23
C ASP A 81 23.97 -1.07 -9.51
N LEU A 82 23.18 -1.37 -8.46
CA LEU A 82 22.38 -0.40 -7.69
C LEU A 82 21.44 0.46 -8.55
N LYS A 83 20.93 -0.10 -9.65
CA LYS A 83 19.93 0.53 -10.52
C LYS A 83 18.75 -0.39 -10.73
N LEU A 84 17.59 0.22 -10.93
CA LEU A 84 16.35 -0.45 -11.29
C LEU A 84 16.06 -0.19 -12.77
N TYR A 85 15.97 -1.26 -13.54
CA TYR A 85 15.72 -1.22 -14.97
C TYR A 85 14.31 -1.70 -15.29
N ASP A 86 13.59 -0.93 -16.09
CA ASP A 86 12.43 -1.45 -16.80
C ASP A 86 12.86 -1.80 -18.22
N ARG A 87 12.78 -3.09 -18.56
CA ARG A 87 13.43 -3.67 -19.73
C ARG A 87 14.92 -3.34 -19.71
N ASP A 88 15.40 -2.51 -20.64
CA ASP A 88 16.80 -2.12 -20.77
C ASP A 88 17.05 -0.65 -20.36
N LYS A 89 16.01 0.06 -19.93
CA LYS A 89 16.11 1.47 -19.51
C LYS A 89 16.27 1.56 -18.00
N ALA A 90 17.39 2.14 -17.55
CA ALA A 90 17.57 2.49 -16.14
C ALA A 90 16.53 3.57 -15.75
N LEU A 91 15.57 3.21 -14.91
CA LEU A 91 14.56 4.13 -14.41
C LEU A 91 15.02 4.82 -13.13
N PHE A 92 15.66 4.06 -12.24
CA PHE A 92 16.03 4.53 -10.92
C PHE A 92 17.45 4.12 -10.52
N HIS A 93 18.07 4.94 -9.68
CA HIS A 93 19.33 4.69 -9.00
C HIS A 93 19.05 4.50 -7.51
N ILE A 94 19.64 3.46 -6.93
CA ILE A 94 19.57 3.14 -5.51
C ILE A 94 20.86 3.63 -4.85
N LYS A 95 20.73 4.41 -3.79
CA LYS A 95 21.81 4.74 -2.87
C LYS A 95 21.54 4.02 -1.56
N VAL A 96 22.44 3.13 -1.16
CA VAL A 96 22.40 2.50 0.16
C VAL A 96 22.93 3.50 1.18
N ILE A 97 22.16 3.79 2.22
CA ILE A 97 22.58 4.68 3.31
C ILE A 97 23.20 3.82 4.42
N ASP A 98 22.46 2.81 4.86
CA ASP A 98 22.84 1.84 5.90
C ASP A 98 22.11 0.50 5.66
N SER A 99 22.00 -0.36 6.68
CA SER A 99 21.38 -1.69 6.60
C SER A 99 19.88 -1.69 6.35
N ASP A 100 19.20 -0.65 6.82
CA ASP A 100 17.76 -0.53 6.96
C ASP A 100 17.19 0.63 6.15
N ARG A 101 18.05 1.47 5.55
CA ARG A 101 17.64 2.63 4.75
C ARG A 101 18.30 2.69 3.38
N ILE A 102 17.47 2.92 2.38
CA ILE A 102 17.89 3.18 1.00
C ILE A 102 17.20 4.43 0.47
N VAL A 103 17.82 5.07 -0.52
CA VAL A 103 17.22 6.14 -1.30
C VAL A 103 17.15 5.71 -2.75
N VAL A 104 15.98 5.86 -3.36
CA VAL A 104 15.75 5.56 -4.77
C VAL A 104 15.46 6.86 -5.51
N LYS A 105 16.25 7.18 -6.55
CA LYS A 105 16.15 8.41 -7.33
C LYS A 105 15.96 8.12 -8.80
N GLY A 106 15.04 8.82 -9.45
CA GLY A 106 14.80 8.77 -10.88
C GLY A 106 14.61 10.16 -11.46
N LYS A 107 14.18 10.24 -12.72
CA LYS A 107 13.74 11.50 -13.31
C LYS A 107 12.46 11.96 -12.58
N ASP A 108 12.52 13.14 -11.97
CA ASP A 108 11.42 13.74 -11.20
C ASP A 108 10.84 12.82 -10.10
N TYR A 109 11.71 11.96 -9.56
CA TYR A 109 11.36 10.97 -8.54
C TYR A 109 12.46 10.91 -7.48
N TYR A 110 12.06 11.00 -6.23
CA TYR A 110 12.88 10.71 -5.07
C TYR A 110 12.03 9.99 -4.04
N GLY A 111 12.48 8.84 -3.55
CA GLY A 111 11.89 8.22 -2.37
C GLY A 111 12.98 7.72 -1.44
N SER A 112 12.87 8.03 -0.15
CA SER A 112 13.65 7.35 0.89
C SER A 112 12.80 6.23 1.47
N PHE A 113 13.44 5.09 1.73
CA PHE A 113 12.77 3.86 2.10
C PHE A 113 13.44 3.23 3.31
N VAL A 114 12.63 2.74 4.23
CA VAL A 114 13.05 1.97 5.39
C VAL A 114 12.62 0.51 5.21
N ARG A 115 13.49 -0.43 5.59
CA ARG A 115 13.20 -1.86 5.55
C ARG A 115 12.05 -2.16 6.51
N ASN A 116 11.03 -2.85 6.04
CA ASN A 116 9.96 -3.33 6.92
C ASN A 116 10.36 -4.68 7.52
N ASP A 117 10.34 -4.78 8.85
CA ASP A 117 10.65 -6.01 9.60
C ASP A 117 9.59 -7.10 9.38
N PHE A 118 8.42 -6.74 8.83
CA PHE A 118 7.35 -7.67 8.46
C PHE A 118 7.69 -8.48 7.20
N GLN A 119 8.71 -9.34 7.29
CA GLN A 119 9.20 -10.18 6.20
C GLN A 119 8.30 -11.41 5.99
N SER A 120 7.25 -11.34 5.15
CA SER A 120 6.66 -12.57 4.56
C SER A 120 5.73 -12.42 3.35
N ARG A 121 5.61 -11.27 2.68
CA ARG A 121 4.92 -11.25 1.37
C ARG A 121 5.94 -11.48 0.26
N ASP A 122 5.92 -12.69 -0.31
CA ASP A 122 6.51 -12.98 -1.63
C ASP A 122 6.17 -11.83 -2.59
N MET A 123 7.17 -11.30 -3.32
CA MET A 123 6.97 -10.24 -4.30
C MET A 123 5.82 -10.60 -5.25
N LYS A 124 5.71 -11.87 -5.66
CA LYS A 124 4.60 -12.34 -6.51
C LYS A 124 3.24 -12.17 -5.84
N LYS A 125 3.15 -12.47 -4.54
CA LYS A 125 1.92 -12.31 -3.76
C LYS A 125 1.56 -10.83 -3.62
N ALA A 126 2.54 -9.96 -3.32
CA ALA A 126 2.32 -8.52 -3.22
C ALA A 126 1.83 -7.92 -4.55
N VAL A 127 2.46 -8.30 -5.67
CA VAL A 127 2.04 -7.89 -7.01
C VAL A 127 0.63 -8.37 -7.32
N SER A 128 0.32 -9.64 -7.05
CA SER A 128 -1.03 -10.19 -7.28
C SER A 128 -2.11 -9.48 -6.46
N ILE A 129 -1.82 -9.14 -5.20
CA ILE A 129 -2.73 -8.36 -4.35
C ILE A 129 -2.93 -6.97 -4.94
N ALA A 130 -1.85 -6.27 -5.34
CA ALA A 130 -1.94 -4.93 -5.93
C ALA A 130 -2.75 -4.93 -7.24
N GLU A 131 -2.55 -5.93 -8.10
CA GLU A 131 -3.30 -6.08 -9.36
C GLU A 131 -4.80 -6.32 -9.11
N GLU A 132 -5.15 -7.25 -8.21
CA GLU A 132 -6.55 -7.51 -7.88
C GLU A 132 -7.19 -6.30 -7.20
N THR A 133 -6.48 -5.65 -6.27
CA THR A 133 -6.97 -4.43 -5.61
C THR A 133 -7.26 -3.32 -6.61
N GLN A 134 -6.36 -3.08 -7.58
CA GLN A 134 -6.60 -2.08 -8.62
C GLN A 134 -7.83 -2.41 -9.47
N LYS A 135 -8.03 -3.68 -9.79
CA LYS A 135 -9.20 -4.15 -10.54
C LYS A 135 -10.50 -3.95 -9.74
N GLN A 136 -10.51 -4.28 -8.45
CA GLN A 136 -11.69 -4.10 -7.59
C GLN A 136 -11.98 -2.62 -7.33
N ARG A 137 -10.94 -1.80 -7.11
CA ARG A 137 -11.08 -0.35 -6.98
C ARG A 137 -11.74 0.28 -8.20
N LYS A 138 -11.33 -0.10 -9.42
CA LYS A 138 -11.97 0.38 -10.66
C LYS A 138 -13.47 0.09 -10.70
N LYS A 139 -13.92 -1.03 -10.12
CA LYS A 139 -15.35 -1.34 -9.99
C LYS A 139 -16.03 -0.47 -8.95
N LEU A 140 -15.38 -0.27 -7.79
CA LEU A 140 -15.89 0.57 -6.70
C LEU A 140 -16.13 2.02 -7.12
N LEU A 141 -15.32 2.60 -8.02
CA LEU A 141 -15.44 4.01 -8.42
C LEU A 141 -16.86 4.38 -8.89
N GLY A 142 -17.34 5.52 -8.42
CA GLY A 142 -18.64 6.09 -8.73
C GLY A 142 -19.59 6.12 -7.54
N ASP A 143 -20.85 6.43 -7.84
CA ASP A 143 -21.95 6.53 -6.89
C ASP A 143 -22.70 5.20 -6.74
N TRP A 144 -23.11 4.92 -5.51
CA TRP A 144 -23.80 3.70 -5.12
C TRP A 144 -24.98 4.03 -4.21
N ASN A 145 -26.20 3.66 -4.60
CA ASN A 145 -27.40 3.86 -3.78
C ASN A 145 -27.67 2.63 -2.91
N MET A 146 -27.99 2.84 -1.63
CA MET A 146 -28.35 1.73 -0.75
C MET A 146 -29.72 1.19 -1.13
N ILE A 147 -29.80 -0.12 -1.37
CA ILE A 147 -31.06 -0.81 -1.70
C ILE A 147 -31.58 -1.63 -0.53
N SER A 148 -30.71 -2.12 0.36
CA SER A 148 -31.15 -2.78 1.58
C SER A 148 -30.08 -2.81 2.66
N PHE A 149 -30.56 -2.91 3.90
CA PHE A 149 -29.76 -3.15 5.10
C PHE A 149 -30.38 -4.31 5.88
N LYS A 150 -29.55 -5.23 6.36
CA LYS A 150 -29.99 -6.38 7.18
C LYS A 150 -28.98 -6.68 8.27
N THR A 151 -29.47 -7.07 9.43
CA THR A 151 -28.65 -7.61 10.53
C THR A 151 -28.92 -9.11 10.64
N ILE A 152 -27.87 -9.93 10.54
CA ILE A 152 -27.94 -11.38 10.59
C ILE A 152 -27.24 -11.86 11.87
N PRO A 153 -27.92 -12.59 12.77
CA PRO A 153 -27.27 -13.27 13.87
C PRO A 153 -26.45 -14.46 13.34
N LEU A 154 -25.21 -14.61 13.82
CA LEU A 154 -24.32 -15.71 13.43
C LEU A 154 -24.62 -17.02 14.19
N SER A 155 -25.51 -16.98 15.17
CA SER A 155 -26.01 -18.14 15.90
C SER A 155 -27.54 -18.15 15.90
N ASN A 156 -28.12 -19.35 15.82
CA ASN A 156 -29.56 -19.58 15.71
C ASN A 156 -30.32 -19.51 17.04
N SER A 157 -29.68 -19.06 18.14
CA SER A 157 -30.36 -18.93 19.44
C SER A 157 -31.53 -17.93 19.35
N MET A 158 -32.60 -18.20 20.11
CA MET A 158 -33.77 -17.32 20.16
C MET A 158 -33.39 -15.91 20.64
N GLU A 159 -32.47 -15.83 21.61
CA GLU A 159 -31.91 -14.59 22.15
C GLU A 159 -31.24 -13.74 21.06
N ASN A 160 -30.43 -14.36 20.19
CA ASN A 160 -29.77 -13.64 19.10
C ASN A 160 -30.76 -13.17 18.03
N LYS A 161 -31.82 -13.94 17.75
CA LYS A 161 -32.89 -13.51 16.83
C LYS A 161 -33.61 -12.27 17.35
N ILE A 162 -33.89 -12.23 18.66
CA ILE A 162 -34.51 -11.08 19.33
C ILE A 162 -33.55 -9.88 19.30
N MET A 163 -32.28 -10.10 19.66
CA MET A 163 -31.25 -9.05 19.69
C MET A 163 -30.99 -8.42 18.31
N ALA A 164 -31.05 -9.19 17.23
CA ALA A 164 -30.90 -8.67 15.86
C ALA A 164 -31.94 -7.59 15.50
N GLY A 165 -33.13 -7.63 16.12
CA GLY A 165 -34.16 -6.59 15.99
C GLY A 165 -33.78 -5.27 16.67
N TYR A 166 -33.03 -5.32 17.78
CA TYR A 166 -32.56 -4.14 18.50
C TYR A 166 -31.30 -3.54 17.87
N LEU A 167 -30.46 -4.34 17.23
CA LEU A 167 -29.24 -3.91 16.53
C LEU A 167 -29.50 -3.33 15.13
N GLN A 168 -30.73 -2.94 14.82
CA GLN A 168 -31.03 -2.20 13.59
C GLN A 168 -30.45 -0.78 13.62
N ASP A 169 -30.12 -0.28 14.82
CA ASP A 169 -29.60 1.07 15.05
C ASP A 169 -28.08 1.10 15.20
N GLU A 170 -27.40 0.01 14.86
CA GLU A 170 -25.94 -0.04 14.94
C GLU A 170 -25.28 1.02 14.04
N GLU A 171 -24.16 1.56 14.51
CA GLU A 171 -23.50 2.72 13.93
C GLU A 171 -22.03 2.45 13.58
N ILE A 172 -21.60 3.07 12.49
CA ILE A 172 -20.20 3.24 12.11
C ILE A 172 -19.85 4.72 12.07
N ILE A 173 -18.83 5.15 12.82
CA ILE A 173 -18.39 6.56 12.91
C ILE A 173 -19.57 7.49 13.26
N ASP A 174 -20.36 7.11 14.26
CA ASP A 174 -21.56 7.85 14.67
C ASP A 174 -22.57 8.07 13.52
N ILE A 175 -22.57 7.16 12.52
CA ILE A 175 -23.54 7.09 11.43
C ILE A 175 -24.31 5.77 11.61
N PRO A 176 -25.60 5.83 11.94
CA PRO A 176 -26.47 4.66 11.93
C PRO A 176 -26.47 4.00 10.55
N LEU A 177 -26.16 2.71 10.50
CA LEU A 177 -26.05 1.95 9.25
C LEU A 177 -27.34 2.05 8.42
N LYS A 178 -28.51 1.97 9.09
CA LYS A 178 -29.82 2.11 8.46
C LYS A 178 -30.10 3.48 7.84
N LYS A 179 -29.34 4.53 8.21
CA LYS A 179 -29.51 5.90 7.70
C LYS A 179 -28.57 6.22 6.54
N ILE A 180 -27.67 5.31 6.19
CA ILE A 180 -26.80 5.46 5.01
C ILE A 180 -27.70 5.38 3.77
N SER A 181 -27.72 6.43 2.97
CA SER A 181 -28.52 6.47 1.74
C SER A 181 -27.69 6.05 0.53
N SER A 182 -26.42 6.42 0.50
CA SER A 182 -25.53 6.16 -0.63
C SER A 182 -24.07 6.26 -0.22
N LEU A 183 -23.21 5.74 -1.09
CA LEU A 183 -21.77 5.79 -1.00
C LEU A 183 -21.22 6.38 -2.29
N ASN A 184 -20.16 7.18 -2.20
CA ASN A 184 -19.40 7.62 -3.37
C ASN A 184 -17.92 7.26 -3.19
N PHE A 185 -17.34 6.65 -4.21
CA PHE A 185 -15.91 6.34 -4.27
C PHE A 185 -15.25 7.09 -5.40
N ASN A 186 -14.17 7.80 -5.09
CA ASN A 186 -13.25 8.34 -6.09
C ASN A 186 -11.83 7.79 -5.86
N TYR A 187 -10.83 8.37 -6.55
CA TYR A 187 -9.46 7.86 -6.50
C TYR A 187 -8.68 8.17 -5.23
N THR A 188 -9.22 8.94 -4.29
CA THR A 188 -8.48 9.34 -3.08
C THR A 188 -9.37 9.34 -1.85
N THR A 189 -10.66 9.58 -2.04
CA THR A 189 -11.65 9.66 -0.97
C THR A 189 -12.85 8.76 -1.23
N PHE A 190 -13.46 8.37 -0.13
CA PHE A 190 -14.74 7.70 -0.07
C PHE A 190 -15.67 8.55 0.78
N SER A 191 -16.97 8.57 0.48
CA SER A 191 -17.94 9.29 1.30
C SER A 191 -19.18 8.48 1.60
N ILE A 192 -19.68 8.64 2.83
CA ILE A 192 -20.93 8.08 3.32
C ILE A 192 -21.97 9.19 3.33
N HIS A 193 -23.06 8.99 2.61
CA HIS A 193 -24.13 9.95 2.49
C HIS A 193 -25.31 9.51 3.34
N THR A 194 -25.92 10.46 4.02
CA THR A 194 -27.17 10.31 4.75
C THR A 194 -28.08 11.48 4.39
N ALA A 195 -29.35 11.43 4.77
CA ALA A 195 -30.25 12.58 4.59
C ALA A 195 -29.77 13.87 5.29
N ALA A 196 -28.94 13.75 6.34
CA ALA A 196 -28.52 14.88 7.17
C ALA A 196 -27.12 15.41 6.82
N LYS A 197 -26.19 14.54 6.40
CA LYS A 197 -24.78 14.88 6.19
C LYS A 197 -24.11 13.96 5.17
N ILE A 198 -23.05 14.49 4.56
CA ILE A 198 -22.05 13.74 3.79
C ILE A 198 -20.76 13.74 4.62
N SER A 199 -20.26 12.56 4.94
CA SER A 199 -18.97 12.37 5.62
C SER A 199 -17.95 11.82 4.62
N THR A 200 -16.82 12.51 4.46
CA THR A 200 -15.77 12.14 3.49
C THR A 200 -14.51 11.72 4.21
N PHE A 201 -13.89 10.65 3.74
CA PHE A 201 -12.71 10.02 4.32
C PHE A 201 -11.68 9.75 3.23
N GLU A 202 -10.39 9.92 3.55
CA GLU A 202 -9.34 9.25 2.79
C GLU A 202 -9.45 7.75 3.03
N TYR A 203 -9.15 6.94 2.01
CA TYR A 203 -9.27 5.49 2.13
C TYR A 203 -8.20 4.75 1.34
N SER A 204 -7.89 3.55 1.81
CA SER A 204 -7.20 2.51 1.05
C SER A 204 -8.16 1.38 0.75
N ALA A 205 -7.97 0.72 -0.38
CA ALA A 205 -8.66 -0.51 -0.72
C ALA A 205 -7.67 -1.68 -0.61
N GLU A 206 -8.20 -2.83 -0.22
CA GLU A 206 -7.63 -4.15 -0.45
C GLU A 206 -8.59 -4.92 -1.40
N PRO A 207 -8.25 -6.14 -1.84
CA PRO A 207 -9.11 -6.88 -2.76
C PRO A 207 -10.54 -7.09 -2.28
N ASP A 208 -10.75 -7.15 -0.96
CA ASP A 208 -12.02 -7.46 -0.30
C ASP A 208 -12.29 -6.59 0.95
N GLU A 209 -11.49 -5.54 1.18
CA GLU A 209 -11.63 -4.66 2.33
C GLU A 209 -11.40 -3.18 1.95
N ILE A 210 -12.15 -2.28 2.56
CA ILE A 210 -11.92 -0.83 2.50
C ILE A 210 -11.49 -0.39 3.89
N LYS A 211 -10.38 0.35 3.99
CA LYS A 211 -9.87 0.90 5.26
C LYS A 211 -9.82 2.41 5.18
N PHE A 212 -10.28 3.07 6.23
CA PHE A 212 -10.32 4.52 6.31
C PHE A 212 -10.31 4.95 7.77
N ASP A 213 -9.94 6.21 7.99
CA ASP A 213 -9.69 6.75 9.33
C ASP A 213 -10.68 7.87 9.64
N SER A 214 -11.05 7.98 10.91
CA SER A 214 -11.85 9.11 11.41
C SER A 214 -11.40 9.48 12.81
N GLY A 215 -10.80 10.67 12.96
CA GLY A 215 -10.14 11.07 14.19
C GLY A 215 -9.00 10.12 14.54
N ASP A 216 -9.00 9.59 15.77
CA ASP A 216 -7.98 8.65 16.25
C ASP A 216 -8.34 7.17 16.03
N ALA A 217 -9.41 6.88 15.27
CA ALA A 217 -9.92 5.53 15.06
C ALA A 217 -9.78 5.06 13.61
N PHE A 218 -9.33 3.82 13.46
CA PHE A 218 -9.23 3.08 12.19
C PHE A 218 -10.47 2.21 12.00
N TYR A 219 -11.09 2.29 10.83
CA TYR A 219 -12.27 1.50 10.49
C TYR A 219 -12.02 0.67 9.23
N SER A 220 -12.74 -0.44 9.13
CA SER A 220 -12.75 -1.22 7.91
C SER A 220 -14.10 -1.84 7.57
N PHE A 221 -14.33 -1.98 6.27
CA PHE A 221 -15.48 -2.67 5.69
C PHE A 221 -15.00 -3.83 4.84
N LYS A 222 -15.51 -5.03 5.07
CA LYS A 222 -15.37 -6.09 4.08
C LYS A 222 -16.36 -5.86 2.96
N TYR A 223 -15.96 -6.05 1.72
CA TYR A 223 -16.85 -5.89 0.58
C TYR A 223 -16.65 -6.97 -0.47
N TYR A 224 -17.69 -7.18 -1.27
CA TYR A 224 -17.62 -8.00 -2.47
C TYR A 224 -18.68 -7.55 -3.48
N PHE A 225 -18.52 -7.98 -4.72
CA PHE A 225 -19.49 -7.71 -5.78
C PHE A 225 -20.32 -8.96 -6.05
N GLN A 226 -21.63 -8.79 -6.12
CA GLN A 226 -22.56 -9.83 -6.55
C GLN A 226 -23.40 -9.30 -7.70
N LYS A 227 -23.13 -9.78 -8.93
CA LYS A 227 -23.63 -9.15 -10.17
C LYS A 227 -23.21 -7.67 -10.20
N ASP A 228 -24.15 -6.75 -10.37
CA ASP A 228 -23.92 -5.30 -10.40
C ASP A 228 -24.11 -4.62 -9.03
N GLN A 229 -24.20 -5.41 -7.96
CA GLN A 229 -24.37 -4.91 -6.59
C GLN A 229 -23.05 -4.93 -5.82
N LEU A 230 -22.84 -3.89 -5.03
CA LEU A 230 -21.81 -3.81 -4.00
C LEU A 230 -22.42 -4.28 -2.68
N ILE A 231 -21.81 -5.30 -2.09
CA ILE A 231 -22.19 -5.79 -0.77
C ILE A 231 -21.11 -5.39 0.23
N ILE A 232 -21.51 -4.72 1.31
CA ILE A 232 -20.64 -4.39 2.43
C ILE A 232 -21.08 -5.20 3.65
N ASN A 233 -20.12 -5.90 4.22
CA ASN A 233 -20.23 -6.68 5.44
C ASN A 233 -19.53 -5.93 6.56
N TYR A 234 -20.28 -5.63 7.62
CA TYR A 234 -19.78 -4.95 8.80
C TYR A 234 -20.12 -5.75 10.06
N SER A 235 -19.16 -5.90 10.97
CA SER A 235 -19.36 -6.62 12.23
C SER A 235 -18.62 -5.86 13.33
N LYS A 236 -19.39 -5.30 14.25
CA LYS A 236 -18.89 -4.59 15.44
C LYS A 236 -19.41 -5.27 16.69
N THR A 237 -20.71 -5.53 16.79
CA THR A 237 -21.27 -6.38 17.84
C THR A 237 -20.94 -7.86 17.60
N LEU A 238 -20.31 -8.50 18.59
CA LEU A 238 -19.94 -9.91 18.53
C LEU A 238 -21.17 -10.80 18.27
N GLY A 239 -21.06 -11.71 17.30
CA GLY A 239 -22.14 -12.64 16.95
C GLY A 239 -23.16 -12.08 15.96
N PHE A 240 -22.96 -10.87 15.43
CA PHE A 240 -23.84 -10.25 14.44
C PHE A 240 -23.05 -9.77 13.21
N LEU A 241 -23.69 -9.91 12.05
CA LEU A 241 -23.21 -9.41 10.77
C LEU A 241 -24.24 -8.46 10.19
N HIS A 242 -23.81 -7.24 9.91
CA HIS A 242 -24.60 -6.25 9.18
C HIS A 242 -24.23 -6.31 7.71
N ILE A 243 -25.24 -6.41 6.86
CA ILE A 243 -25.09 -6.47 5.41
C ILE A 243 -25.78 -5.25 4.82
N LEU A 244 -24.99 -4.39 4.18
CA LEU A 244 -25.47 -3.27 3.40
C LEU A 244 -25.31 -3.64 1.92
N THR A 245 -26.38 -3.49 1.16
CA THR A 245 -26.42 -3.82 -0.27
C THR A 245 -26.67 -2.53 -1.04
N PHE A 246 -25.84 -2.28 -2.05
CA PHE A 246 -25.92 -1.10 -2.89
C PHE A 246 -26.01 -1.46 -4.37
N GLU A 247 -26.67 -0.60 -5.13
CA GLU A 247 -26.69 -0.63 -6.59
C GLU A 247 -25.92 0.56 -7.16
N LYS A 248 -25.28 0.37 -8.31
CA LYS A 248 -24.51 1.44 -8.95
C LYS A 248 -25.42 2.45 -9.64
N VAL A 249 -25.14 3.74 -9.48
CA VAL A 249 -25.82 4.79 -10.23
C VAL A 249 -25.22 4.83 -11.65
N HIS A 250 -26.08 4.76 -12.66
CA HIS A 250 -25.70 4.80 -14.08
C HIS A 250 -25.62 6.21 -14.63
#